data_AF-A0A3B9RM78-F1
#
_entry.id   AF-A0A3B9RM78-F1
#
_cell.length_a   1.000
_cell.length_b   1.000
_cell.length_c   1.000
_cell.angle_alpha   90.00
_cell.angle_beta   90.00
_cell.angle_gamma   90.00
#
_symmetry.space_group_name_H-M   'P 1'
#
loop_
_entity.id
_entity.type
_entity.pdbx_description
1 polymer ?
#
loop_
_entity_poly.entity_id
_entity_poly.type
_entity_poly.pdbx_seq_one_letter_code
_entity_poly.pdbx_strand_id
1 'polypeptide(L)'
;LEGIKSRKIGSAALDVYEEEGELFYEDRSATLFDDDTLMLLIAMPNVLVTSHQAFLTREALYNIAETTLQSIRDFADGNFMPHEICYQCATCTKEPNRRCF
;
A
#
# COMPACT_ATOMS: atom_id res chain seq x y z
N LEU A 1 -9.17 -18.83 -5.91
CA LEU A 1 -10.26 -19.01 -6.91
C LEU A 1 -11.13 -20.25 -6.65
N GLU A 2 -10.55 -21.44 -6.51
CA GLU A 2 -11.30 -22.70 -6.35
C GLU A 2 -12.29 -22.72 -5.17
N GLY A 3 -11.93 -22.12 -4.04
CA GLY A 3 -12.83 -22.03 -2.88
C GLY A 3 -14.13 -21.27 -3.16
N ILE A 4 -14.08 -20.25 -4.01
CA ILE A 4 -15.26 -19.47 -4.43
C ILE A 4 -16.07 -20.29 -5.46
N LYS A 5 -15.40 -20.88 -6.46
CA LYS A 5 -16.03 -21.73 -7.48
C LYS A 5 -16.75 -22.95 -6.87
N SER A 6 -16.13 -23.59 -5.89
CA SER A 6 -16.69 -24.74 -5.15
C SER A 6 -17.73 -24.35 -4.09
N ARG A 7 -18.05 -23.06 -3.94
CA ARG A 7 -18.94 -22.51 -2.91
C ARG A 7 -18.51 -22.79 -1.47
N LYS A 8 -17.24 -23.18 -1.25
CA LYS A 8 -16.67 -23.29 0.10
C LYS A 8 -16.49 -21.92 0.74
N ILE A 9 -16.20 -20.90 -0.08
CA ILE A 9 -16.15 -19.49 0.28
C ILE A 9 -17.39 -18.82 -0.30
N GLY A 10 -18.22 -18.23 0.56
CA GLY A 10 -19.45 -17.56 0.15
C GLY A 10 -19.21 -16.24 -0.59
N SER A 11 -18.25 -15.45 -0.10
CA SER A 11 -17.85 -14.17 -0.68
C SER A 11 -16.40 -13.84 -0.33
N ALA A 12 -15.76 -12.95 -1.09
CA ALA A 12 -14.43 -12.42 -0.81
C ALA A 12 -14.37 -10.91 -1.04
N ALA A 13 -13.59 -10.19 -0.23
CA ALA A 13 -13.23 -8.80 -0.44
C ALA A 13 -11.70 -8.71 -0.42
N LEU A 14 -11.11 -8.20 -1.51
CA LEU A 14 -9.68 -8.14 -1.75
C LEU A 14 -9.29 -6.68 -1.96
N ASP A 15 -8.40 -6.14 -1.14
CA ASP A 15 -7.84 -4.78 -1.34
C ASP A 15 -6.47 -4.80 -2.02
N VAL A 16 -5.87 -5.98 -2.12
CA VAL A 16 -4.53 -6.20 -2.69
C VAL A 16 -4.57 -7.41 -3.62
N TYR A 17 -3.72 -7.42 -4.64
CA TYR A 17 -3.56 -8.56 -5.55
C TYR A 17 -2.10 -8.73 -5.94
N GLU A 18 -1.60 -9.97 -6.03
CA GLU A 18 -0.16 -10.25 -6.13
C GLU A 18 0.51 -9.63 -7.37
N GLU A 19 -0.21 -9.48 -8.49
CA GLU A 19 0.31 -8.90 -9.74
C GLU A 19 -0.26 -7.50 -10.02
N GLU A 20 -0.54 -6.73 -8.97
CA GLU A 20 -1.21 -5.43 -9.08
C GLU A 20 -0.38 -4.29 -9.68
N GLY A 21 0.95 -4.42 -9.69
CA GLY A 21 1.89 -3.34 -9.94
C GLY A 21 1.72 -2.62 -11.29
N GLU A 22 1.29 -3.33 -12.33
CA GLU A 22 1.10 -2.76 -13.67
C GLU A 22 -0.35 -2.34 -13.98
N LEU A 23 -1.30 -2.63 -13.09
CA LEU A 23 -2.74 -2.59 -13.40
C LEU A 23 -3.54 -1.57 -12.58
N PHE A 24 -3.22 -1.38 -11.30
CA PHE A 24 -4.13 -0.71 -10.37
C PHE A 24 -3.92 0.80 -10.21
N TYR A 25 -2.83 1.35 -10.75
CA TYR A 25 -2.48 2.76 -10.57
C TYR A 25 -2.85 3.66 -11.77
N GLU A 26 -3.42 3.10 -12.84
CA GLU A 26 -3.74 3.81 -14.08
C GLU A 26 -5.14 3.44 -14.60
N ASP A 27 -5.76 4.35 -15.35
CA ASP A 27 -7.02 4.04 -16.06
C ASP A 27 -6.72 3.10 -17.23
N ARG A 28 -7.08 1.83 -17.06
CA ARG A 28 -6.94 0.77 -18.08
C ARG A 28 -8.28 0.33 -18.66
N SER A 29 -9.34 1.13 -18.51
CA SER A 29 -10.70 0.79 -18.98
C SER A 29 -10.81 0.45 -20.47
N ALA A 30 -9.90 0.98 -21.30
CA ALA A 30 -9.84 0.73 -22.74
C ALA A 30 -8.71 -0.22 -23.17
N THR A 31 -8.03 -0.88 -22.21
CA THR A 31 -6.90 -1.77 -22.47
C THR A 31 -7.33 -3.22 -22.41
N LEU A 32 -6.77 -4.06 -23.27
CA LEU A 32 -6.90 -5.52 -23.15
C LEU A 32 -6.07 -5.97 -21.94
N PHE A 33 -6.71 -6.65 -20.98
CA PHE A 33 -6.08 -7.18 -19.78
C PHE A 33 -5.60 -8.61 -20.04
N ASP A 34 -4.33 -8.89 -19.78
CA ASP A 34 -3.75 -10.24 -19.88
C ASP A 34 -3.82 -11.04 -18.56
N ASP A 35 -4.56 -10.55 -17.57
CA ASP A 35 -4.80 -11.26 -16.30
C ASP A 35 -6.21 -11.84 -16.23
N ASP A 36 -6.32 -13.08 -16.71
CA ASP A 36 -7.56 -13.88 -16.65
C ASP A 36 -8.07 -14.07 -15.21
N THR A 37 -7.19 -14.15 -14.22
CA THR A 37 -7.60 -14.41 -12.83
C THR A 37 -8.24 -13.18 -12.23
N LEU A 38 -7.63 -12.01 -12.38
CA LEU A 38 -8.20 -10.75 -11.91
C LEU A 38 -9.52 -10.44 -12.62
N MET A 39 -9.59 -10.64 -13.94
CA MET A 39 -10.83 -10.46 -14.70
C MET A 39 -11.94 -11.39 -14.21
N LEU A 40 -11.61 -12.66 -13.93
CA LEU A 40 -12.58 -13.60 -13.35
C LEU A 40 -13.03 -13.18 -11.94
N LEU A 41 -12.12 -12.68 -11.10
CA LEU A 41 -12.46 -12.21 -9.75
C LEU A 41 -13.39 -10.99 -9.79
N ILE A 42 -13.09 -9.99 -10.62
CA ILE A 42 -13.91 -8.77 -10.77
C ILE A 42 -15.29 -9.10 -11.33
N ALA A 43 -15.41 -10.10 -12.22
CA ALA A 43 -16.69 -10.51 -12.80
C ALA A 43 -17.59 -11.32 -11.85
N MET A 44 -17.09 -11.80 -10.71
CA MET A 44 -17.88 -12.59 -9.77
C MET A 44 -18.77 -11.70 -8.88
N PRO A 45 -20.10 -11.90 -8.84
CA PRO A 45 -21.01 -11.02 -8.09
C PRO A 45 -20.84 -11.09 -6.56
N ASN A 46 -20.15 -12.11 -6.06
CA ASN A 46 -19.84 -12.30 -4.64
C ASN A 46 -18.38 -11.97 -4.30
N VAL A 47 -17.67 -11.27 -5.19
CA VAL A 47 -16.30 -10.82 -4.99
C VAL A 47 -16.24 -9.31 -5.15
N LEU A 48 -15.61 -8.64 -4.19
CA LEU A 48 -15.28 -7.22 -4.26
C LEU A 48 -13.76 -7.09 -4.35
N VAL A 49 -13.27 -6.35 -5.34
CA VAL A 49 -11.85 -6.03 -5.47
C VAL A 49 -11.70 -4.51 -5.42
N THR A 50 -10.81 -4.03 -4.57
CA THR A 50 -10.40 -2.63 -4.46
C THR A 50 -8.89 -2.53 -4.63
N SER A 51 -8.41 -1.35 -5.01
CA SER A 51 -7.04 -1.13 -5.51
C SER A 51 -6.16 -0.41 -4.48
N HIS A 52 -5.72 -1.11 -3.43
CA HIS A 52 -4.98 -0.49 -2.33
C HIS A 52 -5.72 0.70 -1.70
N GLN A 53 -7.04 0.59 -1.56
CA GLN A 53 -7.90 1.71 -1.12
C GLN A 53 -8.26 1.63 0.36
N ALA A 54 -7.85 0.61 1.10
CA ALA A 54 -8.19 0.49 2.53
C ALA A 54 -7.70 1.69 3.36
N PHE A 55 -6.58 2.32 2.98
CA PHE A 55 -6.05 3.50 3.67
C PHE A 55 -6.66 4.83 3.19
N LEU A 56 -7.54 4.82 2.20
CA LEU A 56 -8.09 6.03 1.57
C LEU A 56 -9.19 6.68 2.42
N THR A 57 -8.85 7.05 3.65
CA THR A 57 -9.71 7.79 4.59
C THR A 57 -9.16 9.19 4.83
N ARG A 58 -10.02 10.12 5.25
CA ARG A 58 -9.61 11.51 5.54
C ARG A 58 -8.53 11.53 6.63
N GLU A 59 -8.73 10.73 7.66
CA GLU A 59 -7.88 10.64 8.84
C GLU A 59 -6.50 10.04 8.48
N ALA A 60 -6.48 8.95 7.72
CA ALA A 60 -5.22 8.33 7.30
C ALA A 60 -4.44 9.24 6.36
N LEU A 61 -5.08 9.84 5.36
CA LEU A 61 -4.42 10.78 4.45
C LEU A 61 -3.90 12.03 5.19
N TYR A 62 -4.66 12.55 6.16
CA TYR A 62 -4.20 13.65 7.00
C TYR A 62 -2.94 13.26 7.78
N ASN A 63 -2.95 12.10 8.46
CA ASN A 63 -1.82 11.63 9.25
C ASN A 63 -0.58 11.35 8.38
N ILE A 64 -0.77 10.78 7.18
CA ILE A 64 0.32 10.56 6.22
C ILE A 64 0.95 11.90 5.84
N ALA A 65 0.14 12.90 5.47
CA ALA A 65 0.63 14.20 5.09
C ALA A 65 1.35 14.91 6.25
N GLU A 66 0.73 14.94 7.43
CA GLU A 66 1.29 15.56 8.63
C GLU A 66 2.64 14.93 9.03
N THR A 67 2.69 13.59 9.13
CA THR A 67 3.90 12.84 9.48
C THR A 67 5.01 13.05 8.44
N THR A 68 4.65 13.05 7.16
CA THR A 68 5.62 13.26 6.06
C THR A 68 6.21 14.66 6.11
N LEU A 69 5.37 15.69 6.23
CA LEU A 69 5.82 17.08 6.33
C LEU A 69 6.65 17.31 7.59
N GLN A 70 6.28 16.70 8.71
CA GLN A 70 7.06 16.79 9.94
C GLN A 70 8.43 16.13 9.78
N SER A 71 8.48 14.93 9.18
CA SER A 71 9.76 14.25 8.90
C SER A 71 10.68 15.08 8.01
N ILE A 72 10.13 15.76 6.99
CA ILE A 72 10.90 16.67 6.11
C ILE A 72 11.43 17.89 6.88
N ARG A 73 10.61 18.49 7.75
CA ARG A 73 11.05 19.62 8.59
C ARG A 73 12.15 19.21 9.56
N ASP A 74 11.96 18.08 10.24
CA ASP A 74 12.95 17.57 11.19
C ASP A 74 14.27 17.26 10.49
N PHE A 75 14.23 16.73 9.27
CA PHE A 75 15.40 16.57 8.44
C PHE A 75 16.10 17.91 8.13
N ALA A 76 15.33 18.90 7.66
CA ALA A 76 15.87 20.20 7.24
C ALA A 76 16.47 21.01 8.40
N ASP A 77 15.84 20.94 9.57
CA ASP A 77 16.29 21.64 10.79
C ASP A 77 17.38 20.87 11.54
N GLY A 78 17.66 19.63 11.13
CA GLY A 78 18.63 18.75 11.78
C GLY A 78 18.15 18.19 13.12
N ASN A 79 16.83 18.15 13.34
CA ASN A 79 16.20 17.58 14.52
C ASN A 79 16.25 16.04 14.50
N PHE A 80 15.90 15.45 15.65
CA PHE A 80 15.67 14.02 15.74
C PHE A 80 14.46 13.60 14.90
N MET A 81 14.60 12.53 14.11
CA MET A 81 13.53 11.99 13.26
C MET A 81 13.05 10.63 13.79
N PRO A 82 11.82 10.53 14.32
CA PRO A 82 11.30 9.27 14.87
C PRO A 82 11.12 8.19 13.79
N HIS A 83 10.85 8.59 12.55
CA HIS A 83 10.59 7.69 11.40
C HIS A 83 11.81 7.50 10.48
N GLU A 84 13.01 7.84 10.96
CA GLU A 84 14.24 7.67 10.19
C GLU A 84 14.51 6.21 9.83
N ILE A 85 14.65 5.94 8.52
CA ILE A 85 15.06 4.65 7.97
C ILE A 85 16.58 4.66 7.78
N CYS A 86 17.25 3.72 8.43
CA CYS A 86 18.70 3.57 8.34
C CYS A 86 19.10 2.80 7.07
N TYR A 87 19.77 3.49 6.14
CA TYR A 87 20.22 2.91 4.86
C TYR A 87 21.57 2.16 4.95
N GLN A 88 22.38 2.43 5.99
CA GLN A 88 23.70 1.80 6.21
C GLN A 88 23.97 1.48 7.70
N CYS A 89 23.22 0.54 8.27
CA CYS A 89 23.28 0.26 9.72
C CYS A 89 24.54 -0.50 10.18
N ALA A 90 25.46 -0.83 9.27
CA ALA A 90 26.74 -1.44 9.63
C ALA A 90 27.64 -0.46 10.41
N THR A 91 27.45 0.85 10.26
CA THR A 91 28.27 1.90 10.90
C THR A 91 27.48 2.85 11.80
N CYS A 92 26.13 2.88 11.73
CA CYS A 92 25.31 3.68 12.64
C CYS A 92 24.82 2.85 13.84
N THR A 93 25.35 3.11 15.03
CA THR A 93 24.67 2.73 16.28
C THR A 93 23.66 3.83 16.60
N LYS A 94 22.38 3.63 16.27
CA LYS A 94 21.32 4.63 16.49
C LYS A 94 21.27 4.99 18.00
N GLU A 95 21.81 6.15 18.36
CA GLU A 95 21.72 6.65 19.73
C GLU A 95 20.28 7.15 20.00
N PRO A 96 19.73 6.93 21.20
CA PRO A 96 18.40 7.43 21.54
C PRO A 96 18.29 8.93 21.29
N ASN A 97 17.24 9.35 20.59
CA ASN A 97 16.97 10.75 20.23
C ASN A 97 18.06 11.44 19.39
N ARG A 98 18.84 10.69 18.61
CA ARG A 98 19.79 11.23 17.62
C ARG A 98 19.56 10.67 16.23
N ARG A 99 19.93 11.46 15.23
CA ARG A 99 19.92 11.12 13.79
C ARG A 99 21.13 10.26 13.43
N CYS A 100 20.99 9.36 12.46
CA CYS A 100 22.08 8.54 11.92
C CYS A 100 22.94 9.28 10.88
N PHE A 101 22.43 10.35 10.26
CA PHE A 101 23.11 11.21 9.27
C PHE A 101 23.10 12.68 9.73
#